data_AF-A0A0G0RCP5-F1
#
_entry.id   AF-A0A0G0RCP5-F1
#
_cell.length_a   1.000
_cell.length_b   1.000
_cell.length_c   1.000
_cell.angle_alpha   90.00
_cell.angle_beta   90.00
_cell.angle_gamma   90.00
#
_symmetry.space_group_name_H-M   'P 1'
#
loop_
_entity.id
_entity.type
_entity.pdbx_description
1 polymer ?
#
loop_
_entity_poly.entity_id
_entity_poly.type
_entity_poly.pdbx_seq_one_letter_code
_entity_poly.pdbx_strand_id
1 'polypeptide(L)'
;MLRKKRSESTLVSIVIPAYKAEKFIRKNLLHIKSVLDQTRYSYELICVIDGMVDKSYDVASKVAAKFPDKIRVVGYLTNLGKGHAVRYGMARAKGDIVGFIDAGGDLEPNGISILLEHFQWYDADIIIGSKRHPASKVIYPWQRKVVSFVYQIIVKILFGLNVKDTQVGIKFFKREVLEKVMPRLVVKAFAFDIEFLAV
;
A
#
# COMPACT_ATOMS: atom_id res chain seq x y z
N MET A 1 -30.11 -10.03 15.96
CA MET A 1 -28.87 -9.42 15.41
C MET A 1 -27.91 -10.56 15.11
N LEU A 2 -27.84 -10.98 13.85
CA LEU A 2 -27.13 -12.19 13.43
C LEU A 2 -25.61 -12.01 13.63
N ARG A 3 -25.01 -12.83 14.52
CA ARG A 3 -23.56 -12.98 14.61
C ARG A 3 -23.04 -13.39 13.23
N LYS A 4 -22.34 -12.49 12.54
CA LYS A 4 -21.62 -12.79 11.29
C LYS A 4 -20.73 -14.02 11.58
N LYS A 5 -20.94 -15.09 10.80
CA LYS A 5 -20.16 -16.33 10.81
C LYS A 5 -18.68 -15.98 10.99
N ARG A 6 -17.99 -16.63 11.93
CA ARG A 6 -16.52 -16.61 12.03
C ARG A 6 -16.00 -17.26 10.73
N SER A 7 -15.89 -16.48 9.65
CA SER A 7 -15.40 -16.97 8.37
C SER A 7 -13.89 -17.12 8.44
N GLU A 8 -13.36 -17.94 7.54
CA GLU A 8 -11.94 -18.19 7.28
C GLU A 8 -11.06 -16.94 7.49
N SER A 9 -9.81 -17.16 7.93
CA SER A 9 -8.86 -16.07 8.18
C SER A 9 -8.74 -15.18 6.94
N THR A 10 -9.27 -13.95 7.01
CA THR A 10 -9.18 -12.98 5.92
C THR A 10 -7.73 -12.84 5.46
N LEU A 11 -7.49 -13.05 4.17
CA LEU A 11 -6.16 -12.95 3.58
C LEU A 11 -5.90 -11.50 3.16
N VAL A 12 -4.79 -10.93 3.62
CA VAL A 12 -4.35 -9.57 3.28
C VAL A 12 -3.13 -9.64 2.36
N SER A 13 -3.26 -9.13 1.14
CA SER A 13 -2.12 -8.97 0.23
C SER A 13 -1.58 -7.56 0.31
N ILE A 14 -0.29 -7.42 0.62
CA ILE A 14 0.38 -6.12 0.69
C ILE A 14 1.45 -6.03 -0.37
N VAL A 15 1.25 -5.11 -1.31
CA VAL A 15 2.20 -4.78 -2.36
C VAL A 15 3.23 -3.78 -1.85
N ILE A 16 4.51 -4.06 -2.07
CA ILE A 16 5.62 -3.22 -1.63
C ILE A 16 6.40 -2.82 -2.89
N PRO A 17 6.06 -1.68 -3.52
CA PRO A 17 6.81 -1.19 -4.68
C PRO A 17 8.19 -0.72 -4.22
N ALA A 18 9.23 -1.15 -4.93
CA ALA A 18 10.62 -0.87 -4.60
C ALA A 18 11.43 -0.50 -5.85
N TYR A 19 12.15 0.62 -5.78
CA TYR A 19 13.09 1.07 -6.80
C TYR A 19 14.38 1.52 -6.12
N LYS A 20 15.53 1.03 -6.59
CA LYS A 20 16.85 1.32 -6.01
C LYS A 20 16.91 1.15 -4.48
N ALA A 21 16.39 0.02 -3.99
CA ALA A 21 16.09 -0.24 -2.59
C ALA A 21 17.05 -1.22 -1.90
N GLU A 22 18.14 -1.63 -2.55
CA GLU A 22 19.06 -2.69 -2.07
C GLU A 22 19.54 -2.49 -0.62
N LYS A 23 19.68 -1.23 -0.18
CA LYS A 23 20.17 -0.87 1.16
C LYS A 23 19.16 -1.06 2.28
N PHE A 24 17.86 -0.97 1.99
CA PHE A 24 16.81 -0.94 3.01
C PHE A 24 15.70 -1.98 2.82
N ILE A 25 15.57 -2.58 1.63
CA ILE A 25 14.46 -3.50 1.31
C ILE A 25 14.41 -4.70 2.25
N ARG A 26 15.57 -5.25 2.64
CA ARG A 26 15.66 -6.34 3.61
C ARG A 26 15.04 -5.95 4.96
N LYS A 27 15.44 -4.80 5.50
CA LYS A 27 14.94 -4.31 6.79
C LYS A 27 13.43 -4.09 6.72
N ASN A 28 12.95 -3.49 5.63
CA ASN A 28 11.55 -3.13 5.49
C ASN A 28 10.64 -4.34 5.32
N LEU A 29 11.03 -5.33 4.51
CA LEU A 29 10.29 -6.59 4.38
C LEU A 29 10.19 -7.32 5.73
N LEU A 30 11.29 -7.42 6.48
CA LEU A 30 11.30 -8.07 7.79
C LEU A 30 10.48 -7.32 8.82
N HIS A 31 10.53 -5.98 8.81
CA HIS A 31 9.75 -5.15 9.73
C HIS A 31 8.25 -5.29 9.47
N ILE A 32 7.82 -5.15 8.20
CA ILE A 32 6.40 -5.32 7.83
C ILE A 32 5.92 -6.72 8.19
N LYS A 33 6.72 -7.77 7.88
CA LYS A 33 6.42 -9.15 8.26
C LYS A 33 6.21 -9.27 9.77
N SER A 34 7.14 -8.76 10.57
CA SER A 34 7.10 -8.80 12.04
C SER A 34 5.82 -8.15 12.61
N VAL A 35 5.37 -7.05 12.01
CA VAL A 35 4.11 -6.41 12.42
C VAL A 35 2.91 -7.27 12.03
N LEU A 36 2.90 -7.84 10.82
CA LEU A 36 1.79 -8.68 10.36
C LEU A 36 1.68 -10.01 11.11
N ASP A 37 2.81 -10.60 11.53
CA ASP A 37 2.85 -11.80 12.37
C ASP A 37 2.10 -11.60 13.70
N GLN A 38 2.00 -10.36 14.19
CA GLN A 38 1.30 -10.02 15.42
C GLN A 38 -0.20 -9.77 15.21
N THR A 39 -0.67 -9.81 13.96
CA THR A 39 -2.08 -9.61 13.63
C THR A 39 -2.81 -10.94 13.51
N ARG A 40 -4.14 -10.90 13.61
CA ARG A 40 -5.01 -12.07 13.39
C ARG A 40 -5.20 -12.46 11.92
N TYR A 41 -4.61 -11.71 10.98
CA TYR A 41 -4.85 -11.87 9.55
C TYR A 41 -3.84 -12.83 8.93
N SER A 42 -4.31 -13.70 8.05
CA SER A 42 -3.44 -14.33 7.07
C SER A 42 -2.94 -13.26 6.11
N TYR A 43 -1.70 -13.38 5.62
CA TYR A 43 -1.14 -12.35 4.75
C TYR A 43 -0.14 -12.90 3.75
N GLU A 44 0.03 -12.15 2.66
CA GLU A 44 1.16 -12.26 1.74
C GLU A 44 1.76 -10.88 1.49
N LEU A 45 3.08 -10.83 1.36
CA LEU A 45 3.84 -9.67 0.93
C LEU A 45 4.29 -9.87 -0.51
N ILE A 46 3.96 -8.92 -1.38
CA ILE A 46 4.36 -8.93 -2.79
C ILE A 46 5.32 -7.76 -3.00
N CYS A 47 6.62 -8.03 -2.89
CA CYS A 47 7.65 -7.06 -3.21
C CYS A 47 7.77 -6.92 -4.73
N VAL A 48 7.54 -5.72 -5.26
CA VAL A 48 7.61 -5.45 -6.70
C VAL A 48 8.82 -4.57 -6.99
N ILE A 49 9.81 -5.14 -7.68
CA ILE A 49 11.00 -4.41 -8.12
C ILE A 49 10.68 -3.66 -9.43
N ASP A 50 10.64 -2.33 -9.35
CA ASP A 50 10.33 -1.41 -10.45
C ASP A 50 11.59 -1.06 -11.25
N GLY A 51 12.07 -2.01 -12.05
CA GLY A 51 13.31 -1.87 -12.80
C GLY A 51 14.50 -2.50 -12.08
N MET A 52 15.11 -3.50 -12.71
CA MET A 52 16.25 -4.25 -12.18
C MET A 52 17.56 -3.53 -12.52
N VAL A 53 17.81 -2.42 -11.83
CA VAL A 53 18.98 -1.55 -12.06
C VAL A 53 20.06 -1.65 -10.97
N ASP A 54 19.79 -2.38 -9.89
CA ASP A 54 20.67 -2.60 -8.75
C ASP A 54 20.40 -3.98 -8.12
N LYS A 55 20.98 -4.27 -6.94
CA LYS A 55 20.82 -5.59 -6.28
C LYS A 55 19.50 -5.74 -5.50
N SER A 56 18.52 -4.84 -5.68
CA SER A 56 17.26 -4.88 -4.93
C SER A 56 16.53 -6.22 -5.08
N TYR A 57 16.49 -6.77 -6.29
CA TYR A 57 15.83 -8.05 -6.57
C TYR A 57 16.53 -9.19 -5.84
N ASP A 58 17.86 -9.27 -5.89
CA ASP A 58 18.63 -10.32 -5.24
C ASP A 58 18.49 -10.27 -3.72
N VAL A 59 18.57 -9.07 -3.15
CA VAL A 59 18.43 -8.86 -1.71
C VAL A 59 17.03 -9.25 -1.25
N ALA A 60 15.99 -8.81 -1.96
CA ALA A 60 14.61 -9.17 -1.64
C ALA A 60 14.35 -10.68 -1.81
N SER A 61 14.87 -11.29 -2.88
CA SER A 61 14.69 -12.72 -3.16
C SER A 61 15.33 -13.60 -2.10
N LYS A 62 16.50 -13.21 -1.57
CA LYS A 62 17.12 -13.88 -0.41
C LYS A 62 16.27 -13.83 0.85
N VAL A 63 15.47 -12.77 1.04
CA VAL A 63 14.51 -12.69 2.15
C VAL A 63 13.30 -13.59 1.88
N ALA A 64 12.75 -13.54 0.67
CA ALA A 64 11.61 -14.37 0.29
C ALA A 64 11.90 -15.88 0.37
N ALA A 65 13.11 -16.31 0.01
CA ALA A 65 13.53 -17.71 0.14
C ALA A 65 13.47 -18.24 1.59
N LYS A 66 13.55 -17.35 2.59
CA LYS A 66 13.41 -17.72 4.01
C LYS A 66 11.97 -17.78 4.48
N PHE A 67 11.04 -17.18 3.74
CA PHE A 67 9.63 -17.06 4.08
C PHE A 67 8.73 -17.25 2.85
N PRO A 68 8.85 -18.39 2.12
CA PRO A 68 8.20 -18.58 0.82
C PRO A 68 6.67 -18.51 0.88
N ASP A 69 6.08 -18.89 2.02
CA ASP A 69 4.62 -18.84 2.22
C ASP A 69 4.08 -17.44 2.55
N LYS A 70 4.97 -16.48 2.82
CA LYS A 70 4.61 -15.13 3.28
C LYS A 70 5.11 -14.03 2.37
N ILE A 71 6.22 -14.23 1.66
CA ILE A 71 6.89 -13.18 0.88
C ILE A 71 7.18 -13.71 -0.51
N ARG A 72 6.73 -12.95 -1.52
CA ARG A 72 7.03 -13.19 -2.92
C ARG A 72 7.66 -11.94 -3.52
N VAL A 73 8.64 -12.14 -4.38
CA VAL A 73 9.33 -11.06 -5.10
C VAL A 73 9.03 -11.23 -6.57
N VAL A 74 8.60 -10.14 -7.18
CA VAL A 74 8.34 -10.05 -8.62
C VAL A 74 8.92 -8.74 -9.12
N GLY A 75 9.11 -8.60 -10.43
CA GLY A 75 9.65 -7.37 -10.98
C GLY A 75 9.80 -7.46 -12.49
N TYR A 76 10.34 -6.40 -13.06
CA TYR A 76 10.57 -6.26 -14.49
C TYR A 76 11.81 -5.39 -14.72
N LEU A 77 12.37 -5.45 -15.94
CA LEU A 77 13.72 -4.91 -16.22
C LEU A 77 13.77 -3.38 -16.23
N THR A 78 12.77 -2.71 -16.81
CA THR A 78 12.77 -1.26 -16.99
C THR A 78 11.97 -0.56 -15.89
N ASN A 79 12.41 0.61 -15.42
CA ASN A 79 11.62 1.39 -14.46
C ASN A 79 10.37 1.96 -15.16
N LEU A 80 9.18 1.69 -14.62
CA LEU A 80 7.88 2.13 -15.17
C LEU A 80 7.08 2.98 -14.18
N GLY A 81 7.64 3.20 -12.99
CA GLY A 81 7.08 4.05 -11.95
C GLY A 81 6.24 3.28 -10.92
N LYS A 82 6.06 3.92 -9.76
CA LYS A 82 5.33 3.35 -8.61
C LYS A 82 3.92 2.88 -8.96
N GLY A 83 3.15 3.66 -9.73
CA GLY A 83 1.78 3.30 -10.09
C GLY A 83 1.73 1.99 -10.88
N HIS A 84 2.65 1.81 -11.83
CA HIS A 84 2.80 0.55 -12.55
C HIS A 84 3.20 -0.60 -11.61
N ALA A 85 4.17 -0.40 -10.73
CA ALA A 85 4.60 -1.42 -9.77
C ALA A 85 3.46 -1.86 -8.83
N VAL A 86 2.69 -0.91 -8.31
CA VAL A 86 1.51 -1.18 -7.47
C VAL A 86 0.48 -1.99 -8.25
N ARG A 87 0.10 -1.56 -9.45
CA ARG A 87 -0.85 -2.29 -10.31
C ARG A 87 -0.35 -3.70 -10.65
N TYR A 88 0.94 -3.84 -10.96
CA TYR A 88 1.58 -5.10 -11.28
C TYR A 88 1.51 -6.08 -10.11
N GLY A 89 1.73 -5.60 -8.88
CA GLY A 89 1.58 -6.40 -7.66
C GLY A 89 0.13 -6.72 -7.32
N MET A 90 -0.76 -5.73 -7.43
CA MET A 90 -2.18 -5.86 -7.12
C MET A 90 -2.87 -6.87 -8.04
N ALA A 91 -2.53 -6.89 -9.34
CA ALA A 91 -3.02 -7.90 -10.29
C ALA A 91 -2.59 -9.34 -9.94
N ARG A 92 -1.59 -9.50 -9.06
CA ARG A 92 -1.04 -10.80 -8.63
C ARG A 92 -1.43 -11.16 -7.20
N ALA A 93 -2.17 -10.28 -6.51
CA ALA A 93 -2.62 -10.47 -5.14
C ALA A 93 -3.77 -11.48 -5.06
N LYS A 94 -3.77 -12.29 -4.01
CA LYS A 94 -4.78 -13.34 -3.72
C LYS A 94 -5.71 -13.01 -2.55
N GLY A 95 -5.40 -11.97 -1.77
CA GLY A 95 -6.14 -11.62 -0.55
C GLY A 95 -7.49 -10.96 -0.78
N ASP A 96 -8.38 -11.11 0.18
CA ASP A 96 -9.69 -10.45 0.23
C ASP A 96 -9.55 -8.94 0.40
N ILE A 97 -8.50 -8.53 1.12
CA ILE A 97 -8.06 -7.15 1.25
C ILE A 97 -6.72 -7.03 0.53
N VAL A 98 -6.63 -6.05 -0.36
CA VAL A 98 -5.41 -5.79 -1.12
C VAL A 98 -4.99 -4.35 -0.87
N GLY A 99 -3.73 -4.14 -0.54
CA GLY A 99 -3.19 -2.81 -0.32
C GLY A 99 -1.75 -2.68 -0.79
N PHE A 100 -1.20 -1.49 -0.62
CA PHE A 100 0.22 -1.26 -0.79
C PHE A 100 0.79 -0.42 0.35
N ILE A 101 2.09 -0.59 0.60
CA ILE A 101 2.87 0.26 1.49
C ILE A 101 4.21 0.60 0.83
N ASP A 102 4.59 1.87 0.84
CA ASP A 102 5.85 2.32 0.26
C ASP A 102 7.07 1.70 0.99
N ALA A 103 8.03 1.21 0.20
CA ALA A 103 9.27 0.67 0.72
C ALA A 103 10.21 1.74 1.33
N GLY A 104 9.86 3.03 1.29
CA GLY A 104 10.73 4.14 1.72
C GLY A 104 10.85 4.36 3.23
N GLY A 105 10.09 3.63 4.06
CA GLY A 105 10.14 3.76 5.53
C GLY A 105 9.49 5.02 6.10
N ASP A 106 8.89 5.87 5.25
CA ASP A 106 8.16 7.08 5.65
C ASP A 106 6.91 6.82 6.51
N LEU A 107 6.45 5.56 6.56
CA LEU A 107 5.25 5.14 7.24
C LEU A 107 5.58 3.95 8.13
N GLU A 108 5.27 4.09 9.42
CA GLU A 108 5.46 3.02 10.40
C GLU A 108 4.46 1.88 10.14
N PRO A 109 4.92 0.65 9.88
CA PRO A 109 4.04 -0.49 9.60
C PRO A 109 3.09 -0.83 10.76
N ASN A 110 3.39 -0.41 12.00
CA ASN A 110 2.52 -0.59 13.17
C ASN A 110 1.10 -0.05 12.96
N GLY A 111 0.91 0.92 12.05
CA GLY A 111 -0.40 1.41 11.66
C GLY A 111 -1.24 0.41 10.85
N ILE A 112 -0.65 -0.63 10.27
CA ILE A 112 -1.37 -1.58 9.41
C ILE A 112 -2.47 -2.31 10.19
N SER A 113 -2.18 -2.78 11.40
CA SER A 113 -3.15 -3.52 12.21
C SER A 113 -4.42 -2.71 12.47
N ILE A 114 -4.25 -1.46 12.90
CA ILE A 114 -5.38 -0.56 13.16
C ILE A 114 -6.14 -0.24 11.87
N LEU A 115 -5.45 0.00 10.74
CA LEU A 115 -6.12 0.24 9.45
C LEU A 115 -6.93 -0.97 9.00
N LEU A 116 -6.44 -2.20 9.22
CA LEU A 116 -7.18 -3.42 8.89
C LEU A 116 -8.43 -3.60 9.75
N GLU A 117 -8.37 -3.28 11.05
CA GLU A 117 -9.56 -3.34 11.90
C GLU A 117 -10.64 -2.33 11.50
N HIS A 118 -10.29 -1.20 10.89
CA HIS A 118 -11.27 -0.21 10.41
C HIS A 118 -12.19 -0.75 9.31
N PHE A 119 -11.75 -1.73 8.51
CA PHE A 119 -12.66 -2.41 7.57
C PHE A 119 -13.84 -3.05 8.29
N GLN A 120 -13.60 -3.66 9.46
CA GLN A 120 -14.64 -4.34 10.23
C GLN A 120 -15.48 -3.33 11.03
N TRP A 121 -14.86 -2.30 11.60
CA TRP A 121 -15.56 -1.33 12.44
C TRP A 121 -16.51 -0.42 11.67
N TYR A 122 -16.14 -0.06 10.44
CA TYR A 122 -16.89 0.91 9.64
C TYR A 122 -17.55 0.29 8.40
N ASP A 123 -17.42 -1.02 8.19
CA ASP A 123 -17.79 -1.72 6.94
C ASP A 123 -17.25 -1.01 5.68
N ALA A 124 -16.05 -0.44 5.80
CA ALA A 124 -15.46 0.43 4.78
C ALA A 124 -14.98 -0.36 3.57
N ASP A 125 -15.11 0.23 2.39
CA ASP A 125 -14.65 -0.36 1.13
C ASP A 125 -13.17 -0.06 0.82
N ILE A 126 -12.71 1.12 1.27
CA ILE A 126 -11.35 1.62 1.11
C ILE A 126 -10.89 2.25 2.43
N ILE A 127 -9.68 1.91 2.86
CA ILE A 127 -9.02 2.53 4.00
C ILE A 127 -7.71 3.16 3.53
N ILE A 128 -7.54 4.45 3.85
CA ILE A 128 -6.39 5.26 3.43
C ILE A 128 -5.71 5.75 4.70
N GLY A 129 -4.39 5.56 4.80
CA GLY A 129 -3.64 6.20 5.87
C GLY A 129 -3.73 7.72 5.80
N SER A 130 -3.37 8.43 6.86
CA SER A 130 -3.25 9.88 6.75
C SER A 130 -2.13 10.38 7.62
N LYS A 131 -1.18 11.09 7.01
CA LYS A 131 -0.14 11.84 7.73
C LYS A 131 -0.71 13.05 8.46
N ARG A 132 -1.97 13.40 8.19
CA ARG A 132 -2.71 14.52 8.80
C ARG A 132 -3.71 14.05 9.86
N HIS A 133 -3.70 12.77 10.21
CA HIS A 133 -4.48 12.28 11.33
C HIS A 133 -3.99 12.94 12.63
N PRO A 134 -4.85 13.30 13.59
CA PRO A 134 -4.42 13.95 14.84
C PRO A 134 -3.36 13.16 15.63
N ALA A 135 -3.35 11.83 15.47
CA ALA A 135 -2.36 10.95 16.10
C ALA A 135 -1.02 10.89 15.33
N SER A 136 -0.91 11.48 14.15
CA SER A 136 0.31 11.46 13.33
C SER A 136 1.30 12.52 13.81
N LYS A 137 2.54 12.11 14.05
CA LYS A 137 3.67 13.02 14.32
C LYS A 137 4.47 13.20 13.05
N VAL A 138 4.40 14.39 12.46
CA VAL A 138 4.99 14.66 11.15
C VAL A 138 5.82 15.94 11.19
N ILE A 139 7.11 15.79 10.90
CA ILE A 139 8.08 16.89 10.88
C ILE A 139 8.36 17.24 9.42
N TYR A 140 7.77 18.35 8.95
CA TYR A 140 8.03 18.91 7.61
C TYR A 140 8.31 20.41 7.70
N PRO A 141 9.13 20.96 6.79
CA PRO A 141 9.25 22.41 6.60
C PRO A 141 7.88 23.05 6.37
N TRP A 142 7.67 24.26 6.90
CA TRP A 142 6.37 24.93 6.83
C TRP A 142 5.93 25.19 5.39
N GLN A 143 6.86 25.45 4.46
CA GLN A 143 6.59 25.63 3.04
C GLN A 143 5.95 24.37 2.44
N ARG A 144 6.45 23.18 2.81
CA ARG A 144 5.89 21.89 2.37
C ARG A 144 4.46 21.70 2.88
N LYS A 145 4.13 22.19 4.08
CA LYS A 145 2.77 22.14 4.63
C LYS A 145 1.81 23.01 3.81
N VAL A 146 2.23 24.21 3.42
CA VAL A 146 1.42 25.13 2.59
C VAL A 146 1.15 24.54 1.21
N VAL A 147 2.19 24.06 0.51
CA VAL A 147 2.04 23.44 -0.81
C VAL A 147 1.12 22.23 -0.76
N SER A 148 1.27 21.36 0.25
CA SER A 148 0.42 20.18 0.42
C SER A 148 -1.05 20.56 0.69
N PHE A 149 -1.29 21.66 1.40
CA PHE A 149 -2.63 22.15 1.67
C PHE A 149 -3.31 22.70 0.41
N VAL A 150 -2.61 23.53 -0.37
CA VAL A 150 -3.13 24.07 -1.63
C VAL A 150 -3.45 22.95 -2.62
N TYR A 151 -2.53 21.98 -2.76
CA TYR A 151 -2.74 20.82 -3.61
C TYR A 151 -4.01 20.05 -3.22
N GLN A 152 -4.24 19.83 -1.92
CA GLN A 152 -5.43 19.15 -1.44
C GLN A 152 -6.73 19.89 -1.82
N ILE A 153 -6.75 21.22 -1.69
CA ILE A 153 -7.93 22.02 -2.08
C ILE A 153 -8.23 21.81 -3.56
N ILE A 154 -7.20 21.89 -4.41
CA ILE A 154 -7.34 21.68 -5.85
C ILE A 154 -7.93 20.28 -6.13
N VAL A 155 -7.37 19.23 -5.52
CA VAL A 155 -7.86 17.85 -5.70
C VAL A 155 -9.30 17.70 -5.23
N LYS A 156 -9.67 18.30 -4.09
CA LYS A 156 -11.03 18.24 -3.56
C LYS A 156 -12.03 18.93 -4.50
N ILE A 157 -11.66 20.06 -5.09
CA ILE A 157 -12.52 20.80 -6.03
C ILE A 157 -12.67 20.03 -7.35
N LEU A 158 -11.55 19.56 -7.92
CA LEU A 158 -11.56 18.92 -9.24
C LEU A 158 -12.22 17.54 -9.24
N PHE A 159 -12.06 16.75 -8.17
CA PHE A 159 -12.49 15.35 -8.14
C PHE A 159 -13.59 15.06 -7.11
N GLY A 160 -14.04 16.07 -6.35
CA GLY A 160 -15.08 15.90 -5.33
C GLY A 160 -14.71 14.97 -4.17
N LEU A 161 -13.43 14.60 -4.03
CA LEU A 161 -12.98 13.60 -3.05
C LEU A 161 -13.01 14.16 -1.62
N ASN A 162 -13.78 13.53 -0.73
CA ASN A 162 -13.79 13.85 0.69
C ASN A 162 -12.67 13.12 1.48
N VAL A 163 -11.45 13.13 0.94
CA VAL A 163 -10.27 12.47 1.53
C VAL A 163 -9.21 13.52 1.88
N LYS A 164 -8.63 13.42 3.08
CA LYS A 164 -7.67 14.43 3.57
C LYS A 164 -6.23 14.24 3.07
N ASP A 165 -5.89 13.02 2.66
CA ASP A 165 -4.53 12.65 2.26
C ASP A 165 -4.60 11.62 1.13
N THR A 166 -4.72 12.11 -0.11
CA THR A 166 -4.87 11.26 -1.28
C THR A 166 -3.56 10.63 -1.74
N GLN A 167 -2.39 11.19 -1.38
CA GLN A 167 -1.08 10.76 -1.87
C GLN A 167 -0.27 9.94 -0.86
N VAL A 168 -0.90 9.55 0.25
CA VAL A 168 -0.22 8.75 1.26
C VAL A 168 0.26 7.42 0.67
N GLY A 169 1.45 6.98 1.09
CA GLY A 169 2.06 5.73 0.67
C GLY A 169 1.47 4.47 1.31
N ILE A 170 0.26 4.51 1.88
CA ILE A 170 -0.41 3.35 2.47
C ILE A 170 -1.92 3.38 2.24
N LYS A 171 -2.43 2.37 1.52
CA LYS A 171 -3.85 2.24 1.19
C LYS A 171 -4.23 0.78 1.10
N PHE A 172 -5.45 0.47 1.52
CA PHE A 172 -6.05 -0.85 1.45
C PHE A 172 -7.44 -0.75 0.84
N PHE A 173 -7.81 -1.79 0.10
CA PHE A 173 -9.05 -1.88 -0.65
C PHE A 173 -9.64 -3.28 -0.44
N LYS A 174 -10.97 -3.39 -0.33
CA LYS A 174 -11.61 -4.68 -0.56
C LYS A 174 -11.33 -5.13 -2.01
N ARG A 175 -11.13 -6.42 -2.22
CA ARG A 175 -10.89 -7.00 -3.55
C ARG A 175 -11.95 -6.59 -4.58
N GLU A 176 -13.22 -6.62 -4.20
CA GLU A 176 -14.34 -6.27 -5.08
C GLU A 176 -14.28 -4.82 -5.59
N VAL A 177 -13.70 -3.91 -4.81
CA VAL A 177 -13.47 -2.51 -5.22
C VAL A 177 -12.34 -2.47 -6.22
N LEU A 178 -11.24 -3.15 -5.90
CA LEU A 178 -10.06 -3.21 -6.74
C LEU A 178 -10.38 -3.76 -8.14
N GLU A 179 -11.22 -4.80 -8.23
CA GLU A 179 -11.65 -5.41 -9.49
C GLU A 179 -12.48 -4.46 -10.36
N LYS A 180 -13.23 -3.52 -9.76
CA LYS A 180 -14.00 -2.50 -10.48
C LYS A 180 -13.12 -1.33 -10.93
N VAL A 181 -12.15 -0.94 -10.11
CA VAL A 181 -11.31 0.25 -10.30
C VAL A 181 -10.12 -0.03 -11.21
N MET A 182 -9.40 -1.14 -11.01
CA MET A 182 -8.15 -1.44 -11.73
C MET A 182 -8.25 -1.40 -13.27
N PRO A 183 -9.33 -1.91 -13.90
CA PRO A 183 -9.47 -1.84 -15.36
C PRO A 183 -9.58 -0.42 -15.90
N ARG A 184 -10.01 0.54 -15.06
CA ARG A 184 -10.23 1.94 -15.44
C ARG A 184 -8.99 2.82 -15.26
N LEU A 185 -7.96 2.32 -14.60
CA LEU A 185 -6.74 3.08 -14.34
C LEU A 185 -5.89 3.25 -15.60
N VAL A 186 -5.60 4.49 -15.97
CA VAL A 186 -4.79 4.87 -17.13
C VAL A 186 -3.42 5.41 -16.68
N VAL A 187 -3.34 6.05 -15.51
CA VAL A 187 -2.12 6.69 -15.02
C VAL A 187 -1.13 5.67 -14.47
N LYS A 188 0.15 5.79 -14.90
CA LYS A 188 1.24 4.87 -14.52
C LYS A 188 2.19 5.43 -13.46
N ALA A 189 2.20 6.76 -13.28
CA ALA A 189 3.09 7.51 -12.39
C ALA A 189 2.36 8.02 -11.13
N PHE A 190 2.88 9.06 -10.46
CA PHE A 190 2.41 9.51 -9.14
C PHE A 190 0.93 9.90 -9.03
N ALA A 191 0.28 10.33 -10.12
CA ALA A 191 -1.15 10.67 -10.08
C ALA A 191 -2.09 9.44 -10.01
N PHE A 192 -1.55 8.21 -10.05
CA PHE A 192 -2.35 6.97 -9.90
C PHE A 192 -3.16 6.96 -8.59
N ASP A 193 -2.61 7.59 -7.55
CA ASP A 193 -3.20 7.64 -6.21
C ASP A 193 -4.55 8.38 -6.17
N ILE A 194 -4.73 9.37 -7.05
CA ILE A 194 -5.98 10.14 -7.18
C ILE A 194 -6.94 9.40 -8.10
N GLU A 195 -6.43 8.87 -9.21
CA GLU A 195 -7.25 8.10 -10.16
C GLU A 195 -7.94 6.92 -9.47
N PHE A 196 -7.23 6.21 -8.60
CA PHE A 196 -7.76 5.12 -7.77
C PHE A 196 -8.98 5.48 -6.93
N LEU A 197 -9.15 6.76 -6.59
CA LEU A 197 -10.25 7.24 -5.75
C LEU A 197 -11.37 7.89 -6.57
N ALA A 198 -11.10 8.24 -7.82
CA ALA A 198 -11.98 9.04 -8.65
C ALA A 198 -12.77 8.23 -9.69
N VAL A 199 -12.35 7.00 -10.02
CA VAL A 199 -12.96 6.14 -11.06
C VAL A 199 -13.68 4.92 -10.49
#